data_AF-A0A7Y2CK11-F1
#
_entry.id   AF-A0A7Y2CK11-F1
#
_cell.length_a   1.000
_cell.length_b   1.000
_cell.length_c   1.000
_cell.angle_alpha   90.00
_cell.angle_beta   90.00
_cell.angle_gamma   90.00
#
_symmetry.space_group_name_H-M   'P 1'
#
loop_
_entity.id
_entity.type
_entity.pdbx_description
1 polymer ?
#
loop_
_entity_poly.entity_id
_entity_poly.type
_entity_poly.pdbx_seq_one_letter_code
_entity_poly.pdbx_strand_id
1 'polypeptide(L)'
;MLLEKELSPIGWREWIGLPGLGVTAVKAKVDTGARSSALHAFDVKTFMQDGREYVRFKIHPNQRDTKDTVSAEAPVIDHRSVRSSGGHATVRPVIRTEVTFLGESWPIELTLVGRDEMGFRMLLGRQAVRGRYVVDPGRSFLGGRKKVKRKKKAKAKKRAKAKKKIKRTTKSRNLDPTQRKKST
;
A
#
# COMPACT_ATOMS: atom_id res chain seq x y z
N MET A 1 0.48 31.66 -27.64
CA MET A 1 -0.54 31.59 -26.57
C MET A 1 -0.72 30.11 -26.21
N LEU A 2 -0.12 29.66 -25.10
CA LEU A 2 -0.32 28.29 -24.62
C LEU A 2 -1.69 28.24 -23.95
N LEU A 3 -2.57 27.34 -24.39
CA LEU A 3 -3.80 27.04 -23.67
C LEU A 3 -3.42 26.57 -22.26
N GLU A 4 -3.74 27.38 -21.25
CA GLU A 4 -3.66 26.94 -19.87
C GLU A 4 -4.63 25.76 -19.69
N LYS A 5 -4.08 24.59 -19.38
CA LYS A 5 -4.90 23.41 -19.08
C LYS A 5 -5.65 23.69 -17.78
N GLU A 6 -6.97 23.84 -17.88
CA GLU A 6 -7.82 23.95 -16.70
C GLU A 6 -7.66 22.69 -15.84
N LEU A 7 -7.19 22.87 -14.60
CA LEU A 7 -6.98 21.76 -13.68
C LEU A 7 -8.30 21.39 -13.02
N SER A 8 -8.63 20.10 -13.02
CA SER A 8 -9.82 19.62 -12.31
C SER A 8 -9.69 19.81 -10.79
N PRO A 9 -10.79 20.07 -10.06
CA PRO A 9 -10.75 20.19 -8.62
C PRO A 9 -10.51 18.85 -7.93
N ILE A 10 -9.76 18.87 -6.84
CA ILE A 10 -9.60 17.76 -5.88
C ILE A 10 -10.00 18.25 -4.49
N GLY A 11 -10.81 17.49 -3.77
CA GLY A 11 -11.20 17.86 -2.41
C GLY A 11 -10.03 17.75 -1.42
N TRP A 12 -10.12 18.40 -0.27
CA TRP A 12 -9.10 18.25 0.79
C TRP A 12 -9.02 16.83 1.37
N ARG A 13 -10.02 16.00 1.10
CA ARG A 13 -10.06 14.57 1.41
C ARG A 13 -10.52 13.78 0.21
N GLU A 14 -9.79 12.72 -0.12
CA GLU A 14 -10.12 11.85 -1.25
C GLU A 14 -9.92 10.37 -0.94
N TRP A 15 -10.54 9.53 -1.78
CA TRP A 15 -10.20 8.11 -1.86
C TRP A 15 -9.13 7.91 -2.93
N ILE A 16 -7.98 7.43 -2.50
CA ILE A 16 -6.81 7.24 -3.34
C ILE A 16 -6.51 5.75 -3.49
N GLY A 17 -6.22 5.29 -4.70
CA GLY A 17 -5.74 3.93 -4.93
C GLY A 17 -4.22 3.87 -4.99
N LEU A 18 -3.64 2.78 -4.49
CA LEU A 18 -2.21 2.44 -4.57
C LEU A 18 -2.12 0.98 -5.06
N PRO A 19 -2.39 0.72 -6.36
CA PRO A 19 -2.54 -0.62 -6.90
C PRO A 19 -1.27 -1.46 -6.76
N GLY A 20 -0.09 -0.85 -6.92
CA GLY A 20 1.20 -1.51 -6.70
C GLY A 20 1.39 -2.05 -5.28
N LEU A 21 0.69 -1.48 -4.30
CA LEU A 21 0.69 -1.92 -2.90
C LEU A 21 -0.50 -2.82 -2.56
N GLY A 22 -1.35 -3.17 -3.54
CA GLY A 22 -2.56 -3.94 -3.31
C GLY A 22 -3.68 -3.19 -2.58
N VAL A 23 -3.58 -1.86 -2.46
CA VAL A 23 -4.57 -1.00 -1.80
C VAL A 23 -5.48 -0.39 -2.85
N THR A 24 -6.74 -0.82 -2.88
CA THR A 24 -7.72 -0.33 -3.86
C THR A 24 -8.26 1.06 -3.53
N ALA A 25 -8.32 1.40 -2.24
CA ALA A 25 -8.78 2.68 -1.75
C ALA A 25 -8.26 2.91 -0.33
N VAL A 26 -7.60 4.02 -0.11
CA VAL A 26 -7.23 4.56 1.20
C VAL A 26 -7.74 6.00 1.28
N LYS A 27 -8.23 6.40 2.45
CA LYS A 27 -8.63 7.79 2.67
C LYS A 27 -7.37 8.64 2.87
N ALA A 28 -7.17 9.61 1.99
CA ALA A 28 -6.04 10.53 2.05
C ALA A 28 -6.52 11.95 2.39
N LYS A 29 -5.70 12.68 3.15
CA LYS A 29 -5.78 14.14 3.22
C LYS A 29 -4.90 14.72 2.11
N VAL A 30 -5.44 15.61 1.29
CA VAL A 30 -4.66 16.39 0.33
C VAL A 30 -3.99 17.52 1.12
N ASP A 31 -2.66 17.48 1.19
CA ASP A 31 -1.88 18.31 2.10
C ASP A 31 -0.84 19.13 1.31
N THR A 32 -1.19 20.37 1.00
CA THR A 32 -0.30 21.30 0.27
C THR A 32 0.93 21.69 1.09
N GLY A 33 0.85 21.61 2.43
CA GLY A 33 1.98 21.85 3.34
C GLY A 33 3.05 20.76 3.29
N ALA A 34 2.66 19.52 2.99
CA ALA A 34 3.58 18.40 2.83
C ALA A 34 4.26 18.41 1.45
N ARG A 35 5.60 18.35 1.39
CA ARG A 35 6.34 18.25 0.12
C ARG A 35 6.01 16.94 -0.59
N SER A 36 6.26 15.84 0.09
CA SER A 36 6.07 14.48 -0.39
C SER A 36 4.87 13.84 0.29
N SER A 37 4.29 12.84 -0.37
CA SER A 37 3.19 12.05 0.19
C SER A 37 3.70 11.11 1.28
N ALA A 38 2.82 10.73 2.21
CA ALA A 38 3.16 9.86 3.33
C ALA A 38 2.07 8.81 3.53
N LEU A 39 2.47 7.59 3.87
CA LEU A 39 1.56 6.48 4.12
C LEU A 39 1.80 5.92 5.53
N HIS A 40 0.74 5.80 6.31
CA HIS A 40 0.80 5.07 7.56
C HIS A 40 1.05 3.59 7.26
N ALA A 41 2.22 3.11 7.69
CA ALA A 41 2.63 1.72 7.64
C ALA A 41 3.11 1.23 9.02
N PHE A 42 2.91 -0.06 9.28
CA PHE A 42 3.36 -0.74 10.51
C PHE A 42 4.09 -2.04 10.15
N ASP A 43 4.80 -2.63 11.12
CA ASP A 43 5.68 -3.79 10.91
C ASP A 43 6.65 -3.55 9.73
N VAL A 44 7.24 -2.35 9.70
CA VAL A 44 8.16 -1.88 8.65
C VAL A 44 9.53 -2.51 8.89
N LYS A 45 10.01 -3.30 7.94
CA LYS A 45 11.29 -4.01 8.02
C LYS A 45 12.03 -3.88 6.69
N THR A 46 13.24 -3.35 6.72
CA THR A 46 14.13 -3.32 5.56
C THR A 46 14.90 -4.64 5.44
N PHE A 47 15.24 -5.01 4.21
CA PHE A 47 16.04 -6.19 3.90
C PHE A 47 16.75 -6.02 2.54
N MET A 48 17.82 -6.78 2.32
CA MET A 48 18.52 -6.80 1.04
C MET A 48 17.99 -7.94 0.17
N GLN A 49 17.73 -7.65 -1.10
CA GLN A 49 17.40 -8.64 -2.12
C GLN A 49 18.12 -8.27 -3.42
N ASP A 50 18.90 -9.22 -3.96
CA ASP A 50 19.66 -9.05 -5.21
C ASP A 50 20.53 -7.76 -5.22
N GLY A 51 21.17 -7.46 -4.09
CA GLY A 51 22.02 -6.27 -3.92
C GLY A 51 21.27 -4.94 -3.79
N ARG A 52 19.94 -4.95 -3.73
CA ARG A 52 19.11 -3.75 -3.55
C ARG A 52 18.36 -3.80 -2.22
N GLU A 53 18.18 -2.63 -1.61
CA GLU A 53 17.39 -2.52 -0.39
C GLU A 53 15.89 -2.51 -0.71
N TYR A 54 15.14 -3.32 0.03
CA TYR A 54 13.69 -3.41 -0.02
C TYR A 54 13.12 -3.15 1.36
N VAL A 55 11.85 -2.78 1.39
CA VAL A 55 11.07 -2.66 2.62
C VAL A 55 9.81 -3.51 2.53
N ARG A 56 9.59 -4.34 3.56
CA ARG A 56 8.34 -5.06 3.80
C ARG A 56 7.56 -4.31 4.87
N PHE A 57 6.26 -4.12 4.64
CA PHE A 57 5.41 -3.38 5.57
C PHE A 57 3.94 -3.80 5.45
N LYS A 58 3.14 -3.36 6.42
CA LYS A 58 1.69 -3.58 6.45
C LYS A 58 0.93 -2.26 6.48
N ILE A 59 -0.26 -2.27 5.89
CA ILE A 59 -1.13 -1.10 5.71
C ILE A 59 -2.53 -1.45 6.22
N HIS A 60 -3.13 -0.53 6.97
CA HIS A 60 -4.56 -0.53 7.28
C HIS A 60 -5.29 0.43 6.32
N PRO A 61 -5.94 -0.06 5.25
CA PRO A 61 -6.52 0.80 4.22
C PRO A 61 -7.77 1.54 4.71
N ASN A 62 -8.47 0.98 5.69
CA ASN A 62 -9.69 1.54 6.25
C ASN A 62 -9.37 2.39 7.50
N GLN A 63 -10.01 3.57 7.59
CA GLN A 63 -9.87 4.44 8.76
C GLN A 63 -10.54 3.78 9.97
N ARG A 64 -9.89 3.85 11.16
CA ARG A 64 -10.38 3.26 12.42
C ARG A 64 -10.58 1.73 12.41
N ASP A 65 -10.02 1.04 11.42
CA ASP A 65 -9.99 -0.42 11.34
C ASP A 65 -8.53 -0.87 11.36
N THR A 66 -8.21 -1.82 12.23
CA THR A 66 -6.89 -2.45 12.40
C THR A 66 -6.92 -3.94 12.07
N LYS A 67 -8.07 -4.48 11.64
CA LYS A 67 -8.23 -5.89 11.26
C LYS A 67 -7.95 -6.09 9.77
N ASP A 68 -8.49 -5.24 8.91
CA ASP A 68 -8.20 -5.31 7.47
C ASP A 68 -6.75 -4.87 7.21
N THR A 69 -5.95 -5.79 6.70
CA THR A 69 -4.50 -5.62 6.56
C THR A 69 -4.04 -6.02 5.16
N VAL A 70 -3.26 -5.14 4.55
CA VAL A 70 -2.56 -5.39 3.28
C VAL A 70 -1.07 -5.43 3.57
N SER A 71 -0.38 -6.48 3.11
CA SER A 71 1.08 -6.57 3.15
C SER A 71 1.65 -6.19 1.79
N ALA A 72 2.69 -5.37 1.80
CA ALA A 72 3.36 -4.89 0.61
C ALA A 72 4.88 -4.94 0.77
N GLU A 73 5.57 -5.05 -0.36
CA GLU A 73 7.02 -4.95 -0.48
C GLU A 73 7.32 -3.99 -1.63
N ALA A 74 8.35 -3.16 -1.45
CA ALA A 74 8.81 -2.26 -2.49
C ALA A 74 10.31 -1.97 -2.34
N PRO A 75 11.03 -1.66 -3.44
CA PRO A 75 12.38 -1.15 -3.36
C PRO A 75 12.42 0.17 -2.57
N VAL A 76 13.42 0.32 -1.71
CA VAL A 76 13.73 1.61 -1.07
C VAL A 76 14.53 2.45 -2.05
N ILE A 77 14.05 3.65 -2.34
CA ILE A 77 14.72 4.58 -3.27
C ILE A 77 15.48 5.69 -2.57
N ASP A 78 15.14 5.97 -1.31
CA ASP A 78 15.71 7.05 -0.51
C ASP A 78 15.37 6.82 0.98
N HIS A 79 16.12 7.47 1.87
CA HIS A 79 15.86 7.55 3.29
C HIS A 79 15.74 9.01 3.71
N ARG A 80 14.56 9.40 4.19
CA ARG A 80 14.25 10.80 4.47
C ARG A 80 14.09 11.05 5.96
N SER A 81 14.78 12.07 6.47
CA SER A 81 14.56 12.59 7.82
C SER A 81 13.24 13.34 7.85
N VAL A 82 12.31 12.87 8.69
CA VAL A 82 10.98 13.50 8.87
C VAL A 82 10.87 13.98 10.30
N ARG A 83 10.64 15.28 10.47
CA ARG A 83 10.34 15.89 11.77
C ARG A 83 8.87 15.69 12.14
N SER A 84 8.65 15.31 13.38
CA SER A 84 7.33 15.33 14.01
C SER A 84 6.95 16.75 14.43
N SER A 85 5.66 16.97 14.68
CA SER A 85 5.16 18.21 15.27
C SER A 85 5.78 18.48 16.64
N GLY A 86 6.19 17.42 17.37
CA GLY A 86 6.95 17.50 18.62
C GLY A 86 8.47 17.60 18.43
N GLY A 87 8.97 18.05 17.28
CA GLY A 87 10.38 18.35 17.03
C GLY A 87 11.31 17.16 16.75
N HIS A 88 10.92 15.94 17.14
CA HIS A 88 11.75 14.75 16.95
C HIS A 88 11.85 14.37 15.47
N ALA A 89 13.07 14.15 14.99
CA ALA A 89 13.35 13.68 13.64
C ALA A 89 13.50 12.15 13.63
N THR A 90 12.91 11.48 12.65
CA THR A 90 13.14 10.06 12.40
C THR A 90 13.45 9.83 10.93
N VAL A 91 14.43 8.98 10.63
CA VAL A 91 14.72 8.53 9.28
C VAL A 91 13.68 7.50 8.86
N ARG A 92 13.10 7.67 7.67
CA ARG A 92 12.03 6.82 7.15
C ARG A 92 12.33 6.38 5.72
N PRO A 93 12.08 5.11 5.36
CA PRO A 93 12.26 4.65 3.99
C PRO A 93 11.25 5.33 3.07
N VAL A 94 11.72 5.64 1.86
CA VAL A 94 10.92 6.21 0.77
C VAL A 94 10.81 5.16 -0.32
N ILE A 95 9.59 4.95 -0.81
CA ILE A 95 9.29 4.06 -1.92
C ILE A 95 8.67 4.85 -3.06
N ARG A 96 8.75 4.32 -4.28
CA ARG A 96 7.99 4.82 -5.44
C ARG A 96 6.82 3.88 -5.74
N THR A 97 5.63 4.44 -5.92
CA THR A 97 4.44 3.67 -6.34
C THR A 97 3.57 4.51 -7.26
N GLU A 98 2.70 3.86 -8.02
CA GLU A 98 1.61 4.55 -8.70
C GLU A 98 0.49 4.90 -7.73
N VAL A 99 -0.02 6.13 -7.87
CA VAL A 99 -1.26 6.58 -7.27
C VAL A 99 -2.35 6.59 -8.33
N THR A 100 -3.58 6.26 -7.95
CA THR A 100 -4.73 6.33 -8.86
C THR A 100 -5.85 7.19 -8.29
N PHE A 101 -6.35 8.13 -9.08
CA PHE A 101 -7.45 9.02 -8.75
C PHE A 101 -8.22 9.38 -10.02
N LEU A 102 -9.55 9.41 -9.99
CA LEU A 102 -10.41 9.73 -11.14
C LEU A 102 -10.12 8.99 -12.47
N GLY A 103 -9.50 7.82 -12.41
CA GLY A 103 -9.14 7.04 -13.61
C GLY A 103 -7.74 7.35 -14.15
N GLU A 104 -7.10 8.40 -13.67
CA GLU A 104 -5.69 8.68 -13.92
C GLU A 104 -4.80 7.89 -12.97
N SER A 105 -3.60 7.57 -13.46
CA SER A 105 -2.53 6.92 -12.68
C SER A 105 -1.21 7.62 -12.93
N TRP A 106 -0.45 7.91 -11.88
CA TRP A 106 0.88 8.52 -12.02
C TRP A 106 1.81 8.12 -10.87
N PRO A 107 3.14 8.15 -11.06
CA PRO A 107 4.08 7.80 -10.01
C PRO A 107 4.15 8.89 -8.93
N ILE A 108 4.28 8.46 -7.68
CA ILE A 108 4.57 9.31 -6.52
C ILE A 108 5.66 8.68 -5.65
N GLU A 109 6.33 9.52 -4.86
CA GLU A 109 7.11 9.07 -3.72
C GLU A 109 6.23 8.98 -2.48
N LEU A 110 6.42 7.92 -1.69
CA LEU A 110 5.79 7.73 -0.39
C LEU A 110 6.83 7.49 0.68
N THR A 111 6.80 8.31 1.72
CA THR A 111 7.48 7.99 2.97
C THR A 111 6.60 7.07 3.81
N LEU A 112 7.17 5.98 4.32
CA LEU A 112 6.49 5.05 5.23
C LEU A 112 6.63 5.52 6.67
N VAL A 113 5.52 5.85 7.32
CA VAL A 113 5.49 6.39 8.69
C VAL A 113 4.69 5.50 9.62
N GLY A 114 5.25 5.17 10.78
CA GLY A 114 4.48 4.59 11.89
C GLY A 114 3.89 5.72 12.70
N ARG A 115 2.60 6.01 12.51
CA ARG A 115 1.88 7.01 13.31
C ARG A 115 0.44 6.55 13.52
N ASP A 116 0.18 5.98 14.68
CA ASP A 116 -1.18 5.58 15.09
C ASP A 116 -2.09 6.79 15.37
N GLU A 117 -1.52 7.95 15.71
CA GLU A 117 -2.27 9.17 16.06
C GLU A 117 -2.66 10.03 14.84
N MET A 118 -2.25 9.67 13.62
CA MET A 118 -2.67 10.46 12.44
C MET A 118 -4.15 10.21 12.11
N GLY A 119 -4.94 11.28 12.10
CA GLY A 119 -6.35 11.25 11.69
C GLY A 119 -6.61 10.73 10.27
N PHE A 120 -5.57 10.60 9.44
CA PHE A 120 -5.60 10.01 8.10
C PHE A 120 -4.52 8.95 7.91
N ARG A 121 -4.87 7.85 7.24
CA ARG A 121 -3.92 6.78 6.87
C ARG A 121 -2.93 7.21 5.78
N MET A 122 -3.23 8.27 5.04
CA MET A 122 -2.37 8.79 3.97
C MET A 122 -2.43 10.31 3.91
N LEU A 123 -1.29 10.94 3.62
CA LEU A 123 -1.20 12.32 3.13
C LEU A 123 -0.81 12.29 1.65
N LEU A 124 -1.55 13.01 0.82
CA LEU A 124 -1.19 13.27 -0.58
C LEU A 124 -0.53 14.65 -0.66
N GLY A 125 0.80 14.68 -0.77
CA GLY A 125 1.59 15.91 -0.71
C GLY A 125 1.55 16.71 -2.00
N ARG A 126 2.02 17.96 -1.95
CA ARG A 126 1.97 18.90 -3.10
C ARG A 126 2.66 18.38 -4.36
N GLN A 127 3.72 17.58 -4.26
CA GLN A 127 4.40 17.01 -5.43
C GLN A 127 3.50 16.03 -6.21
N ALA A 128 2.58 15.35 -5.53
CA ALA A 128 1.63 14.46 -6.19
C ALA A 128 0.48 15.22 -6.89
N VAL A 129 0.22 16.48 -6.49
CA VAL A 129 -0.95 17.26 -6.92
C VAL A 129 -0.60 18.36 -7.93
N ARG A 130 0.58 18.98 -7.78
CA ARG A 130 1.01 20.14 -8.58
C ARG A 130 0.91 19.85 -10.09
N GLY A 131 0.27 20.77 -10.81
CA GLY A 131 0.10 20.67 -12.26
C GLY A 131 -0.90 19.59 -12.71
N ARG A 132 -1.64 18.97 -11.78
CA ARG A 132 -2.66 17.95 -12.06
C ARG A 132 -4.04 18.37 -11.60
N TYR A 133 -4.13 18.90 -10.38
CA TYR A 133 -5.41 19.29 -9.77
C TYR A 133 -5.29 20.61 -9.02
N VAL A 134 -6.41 21.32 -8.89
CA VAL A 134 -6.58 22.45 -7.98
C VAL A 134 -7.25 21.97 -6.69
N VAL A 135 -6.70 22.29 -5.53
CA VAL A 135 -7.26 21.83 -4.26
C VAL A 135 -8.44 22.71 -3.88
N ASP A 136 -9.62 22.10 -3.73
CA ASP A 136 -10.82 22.72 -3.17
C ASP A 136 -10.94 22.32 -1.68
N PRO A 137 -10.63 23.23 -0.74
CA PRO A 137 -10.71 22.94 0.69
C PRO A 137 -12.16 22.87 1.21
N GLY A 138 -13.14 23.38 0.47
CA GLY A 138 -14.56 23.33 0.82
C GLY A 138 -15.22 22.00 0.47
N ARG A 139 -14.58 21.16 -0.37
CA ARG A 139 -15.15 19.90 -0.85
C ARG A 139 -14.35 18.67 -0.44
N SER A 140 -15.00 17.52 -0.47
CA SER A 140 -14.39 16.22 -0.18
C SER A 140 -14.97 15.17 -1.10
N PHE A 141 -14.17 14.15 -1.42
CA PHE A 141 -14.58 12.96 -2.17
C PHE A 141 -15.10 13.26 -3.57
N LEU A 142 -14.53 14.26 -4.24
CA LEU A 142 -14.90 14.60 -5.62
C LEU A 142 -14.60 13.44 -6.58
N GLY A 143 -13.61 12.60 -6.25
CA GLY A 143 -13.33 11.38 -7.02
C GLY A 143 -14.29 10.21 -6.78
N GLY A 144 -15.20 10.34 -5.80
CA GLY A 144 -16.01 9.24 -5.29
C GLY A 144 -15.19 8.11 -4.68
N ARG A 145 -15.85 7.01 -4.32
CA ARG A 145 -15.17 5.76 -3.89
C ARG A 145 -15.40 4.68 -4.94
N LYS A 146 -14.37 4.31 -5.71
CA LYS A 146 -14.47 3.16 -6.62
C LYS A 146 -14.81 1.89 -5.81
N LYS A 147 -16.02 1.34 -6.01
CA LYS A 147 -16.41 0.03 -5.49
C LYS A 147 -15.68 -1.03 -6.32
N VAL A 148 -14.50 -1.47 -5.88
CA VAL A 148 -13.83 -2.58 -6.56
C VAL A 148 -14.61 -3.87 -6.26
N LYS A 149 -15.14 -4.52 -7.31
CA LYS A 149 -15.71 -5.88 -7.20
C LYS A 149 -14.62 -6.79 -6.63
N ARG A 150 -14.71 -7.16 -5.34
CA ARG A 150 -13.71 -8.00 -4.65
C ARG A 150 -13.46 -9.25 -5.49
N LYS A 151 -12.26 -9.41 -6.06
CA LYS A 151 -11.79 -10.70 -6.63
C LYS A 151 -11.54 -11.70 -5.48
N LYS A 152 -12.61 -12.14 -4.79
CA LYS A 152 -12.58 -13.21 -3.78
C LYS A 152 -12.02 -14.54 -4.34
N LYS A 153 -11.95 -14.71 -5.67
CA LYS A 153 -11.54 -15.96 -6.32
C LYS A 153 -10.04 -16.30 -6.22
N ALA A 154 -9.13 -15.32 -6.11
CA ALA A 154 -7.68 -15.60 -6.12
C ALA A 154 -7.14 -16.14 -4.78
N LYS A 155 -7.56 -15.56 -3.65
CA LYS A 155 -7.15 -15.99 -2.30
C LYS A 155 -7.76 -17.34 -1.91
N ALA A 156 -9.00 -17.63 -2.34
CA ALA A 156 -9.66 -18.92 -2.13
C ALA A 156 -8.99 -20.06 -2.92
N LYS A 157 -8.63 -19.84 -4.20
CA LYS A 157 -7.89 -20.82 -5.02
C LYS A 157 -6.49 -21.11 -4.44
N LYS A 158 -5.80 -20.10 -3.91
CA LYS A 158 -4.45 -20.26 -3.31
C LYS A 158 -4.50 -21.05 -1.99
N ARG A 159 -5.49 -20.78 -1.12
CA ARG A 159 -5.74 -21.56 0.11
C ARG A 159 -6.18 -23.00 -0.19
N ALA A 160 -7.02 -23.21 -1.20
CA ALA A 160 -7.45 -24.56 -1.61
C ALA A 160 -6.29 -25.39 -2.19
N LYS A 161 -5.44 -24.80 -3.03
CA LYS A 161 -4.22 -25.45 -3.55
C LYS A 161 -3.22 -25.79 -2.45
N ALA A 162 -3.01 -24.88 -1.49
CA ALA A 162 -2.13 -25.13 -0.34
C ALA A 162 -2.63 -26.28 0.54
N LYS A 163 -3.93 -26.33 0.86
CA LYS A 163 -4.53 -27.44 1.62
C LYS A 163 -4.45 -28.78 0.88
N LYS A 164 -4.59 -28.79 -0.45
CA LYS A 164 -4.47 -30.01 -1.28
C LYS A 164 -3.03 -30.51 -1.36
N LYS A 165 -2.03 -29.61 -1.33
CA LYS A 165 -0.60 -29.96 -1.31
C LYS A 165 -0.19 -30.55 0.05
N ILE A 166 -0.64 -29.95 1.16
CA ILE A 166 -0.40 -30.45 2.53
C ILE A 166 -1.00 -31.84 2.75
N LYS A 167 -2.22 -32.10 2.28
CA LYS A 167 -2.85 -33.44 2.34
C LYS A 167 -2.12 -34.51 1.53
N ARG A 168 -1.47 -34.14 0.41
CA ARG A 168 -0.69 -35.09 -0.42
C ARG A 168 0.63 -35.47 0.23
N THR A 169 1.35 -34.52 0.85
CA THR A 169 2.63 -34.79 1.52
C THR A 169 2.49 -35.51 2.87
N THR A 170 1.35 -35.38 3.56
CA THR A 170 1.06 -36.19 4.76
C THR A 170 0.67 -37.63 4.41
N LYS A 171 -0.04 -37.84 3.29
CA LYS A 171 -0.42 -39.19 2.84
C LYS A 171 0.77 -40.02 2.34
N SER A 172 1.81 -39.39 1.79
CA SER A 172 3.02 -40.10 1.34
C SER A 172 4.03 -40.41 2.45
N ARG A 173 3.91 -39.77 3.63
CA ARG A 173 4.78 -39.99 4.79
C ARG A 173 4.27 -41.08 5.75
N ASN A 174 3.01 -41.50 5.63
CA ASN A 174 2.39 -42.55 6.45
C ASN A 174 2.34 -43.92 5.76
N LEU A 175 3.19 -44.15 4.75
CA LEU A 175 3.41 -45.50 4.22
C LEU A 175 4.46 -46.18 5.12
N ASP A 176 3.97 -47.14 5.90
CA ASP A 176 4.71 -47.97 6.84
C ASP A 176 5.91 -48.67 6.17
N PRO A 177 7.15 -48.58 6.70
CA PRO A 177 8.31 -49.26 6.12
C PRO A 177 8.24 -50.79 6.20
N THR A 178 7.27 -51.37 6.91
CA THR A 178 7.24 -52.81 7.21
C THR A 178 6.69 -53.72 6.09
N GLN A 179 6.30 -53.20 4.93
CA GLN A 179 5.89 -54.05 3.78
C GLN A 179 7.00 -54.43 2.79
N ARG A 180 8.28 -54.14 3.09
CA ARG A 180 9.41 -54.75 2.37
C ARG A 180 9.89 -56.00 3.10
N LYS A 181 9.15 -57.11 2.96
CA LYS A 181 9.67 -58.49 3.06
C LYS A 181 8.49 -59.45 2.84
N LYS A 182 8.41 -60.03 1.63
CA LYS A 182 7.97 -61.41 1.31
C LYS A 182 7.68 -61.51 -0.20
N SER A 183 8.69 -61.90 -0.96
CA SER A 183 8.58 -62.84 -2.07
C SER A 183 10.00 -63.18 -2.51
N THR A 184 10.28 -64.48 -2.46
CA THR A 184 11.43 -65.19 -3.02
C THR A 184 11.71 -64.80 -4.47
#